data_AF-A0A9E4ENL0-F1
#
_entry.id   AF-A0A9E4ENL0-F1
#
_cell.length_a   1.000
_cell.length_b   1.000
_cell.length_c   1.000
_cell.angle_alpha   90.00
_cell.angle_beta   90.00
_cell.angle_gamma   90.00
#
_symmetry.space_group_name_H-M   'P 1'
#
loop_
_entity.id
_entity.type
_entity.pdbx_description
1 polymer ?
#
loop_
_entity_poly.entity_id
_entity_poly.type
_entity_poly.pdbx_seq_one_letter_code
_entity_poly.pdbx_strand_id
1 'polypeptide(L)'
;MIDLEKFFEPIELAGTPLQDHHAYRMDYKQSRPDMRLEVGLGTCNCCDYFMISQDDTIILIEETRLIDQHRDLQNEYHYLENTDQKQFIDRYIRQENQLKAYGSALVLCRLSAVCQDARDLLGTKKYKFWLVVSGMNETQDAIFFNNLKIDLLSNLRSVLSRQIVDEVEILPSDEFVGKLSEQTITS
;
A
#
# COMPACT_ATOMS: atom_id res chain seq x y z
N MET A 1 -17.88 -15.61 -11.19
CA MET A 1 -16.57 -16.02 -10.64
C MET A 1 -15.64 -14.85 -10.88
N ILE A 2 -14.89 -14.42 -9.86
CA ILE A 2 -13.96 -13.29 -10.02
C ILE A 2 -12.73 -13.81 -10.75
N ASP A 3 -12.46 -13.27 -11.93
CA ASP A 3 -11.21 -13.46 -12.67
C ASP A 3 -10.14 -12.53 -12.05
N LEU A 4 -9.02 -13.08 -11.60
CA LEU A 4 -7.92 -12.32 -10.98
C LEU A 4 -7.06 -11.61 -12.03
N GLU A 5 -6.90 -12.19 -13.21
CA GLU A 5 -6.02 -11.69 -14.27
C GLU A 5 -6.44 -10.30 -14.76
N LYS A 6 -7.74 -9.98 -14.66
CA LYS A 6 -8.24 -8.63 -15.00
C LYS A 6 -7.64 -7.51 -14.15
N PHE A 7 -7.13 -7.83 -12.97
CA PHE A 7 -6.50 -6.86 -12.08
C PHE A 7 -4.98 -6.84 -12.22
N PHE A 8 -4.41 -7.78 -12.98
CA PHE A 8 -2.97 -7.88 -13.15
C PHE A 8 -2.50 -6.89 -14.21
N GLU A 9 -1.81 -5.84 -13.77
CA GLU A 9 -1.37 -4.74 -14.63
C GLU A 9 0.00 -4.19 -14.21
N PRO A 10 0.68 -3.42 -15.07
CA PRO A 10 1.93 -2.77 -14.72
C PRO A 10 1.77 -1.88 -13.48
N ILE A 11 2.77 -1.91 -12.60
CA ILE A 11 2.84 -0.98 -11.47
C ILE A 11 3.12 0.42 -12.03
N GLU A 12 2.19 1.33 -11.86
CA GLU A 12 2.32 2.75 -12.12
C GLU A 12 2.89 3.48 -10.89
N LEU A 13 3.91 4.32 -11.11
CA LEU A 13 4.46 5.25 -10.14
C LEU A 13 4.39 6.67 -10.70
N ALA A 14 3.80 7.59 -9.95
CA ALA A 14 3.69 9.00 -10.28
C ALA A 14 3.15 9.29 -11.69
N GLY A 15 2.27 8.42 -12.21
CA GLY A 15 1.73 8.55 -13.57
C GLY A 15 2.46 7.71 -14.63
N THR A 16 3.53 6.99 -14.26
CA THR A 16 4.41 6.28 -15.20
C THR A 16 4.39 4.77 -14.95
N PRO A 17 3.91 3.96 -15.91
CA PRO A 17 3.91 2.50 -15.80
C PRO A 17 5.32 1.88 -15.87
N LEU A 18 5.65 1.00 -14.93
CA LEU A 18 6.84 0.13 -14.93
C LEU A 18 6.57 -1.09 -15.82
N GLN A 19 7.07 -1.07 -17.06
CA GLN A 19 6.75 -2.09 -18.07
C GLN A 19 7.11 -3.53 -17.65
N ASP A 20 8.18 -3.70 -16.87
CA ASP A 20 8.69 -5.02 -16.49
C ASP A 20 8.18 -5.52 -15.13
N HIS A 21 7.34 -4.74 -14.45
CA HIS A 21 6.85 -5.06 -13.10
C HIS A 21 5.33 -4.97 -13.03
N HIS A 22 4.70 -6.09 -12.74
CA HIS A 22 3.23 -6.21 -12.68
C HIS A 22 2.76 -6.61 -11.28
N ALA A 23 1.59 -6.14 -10.91
CA ALA A 23 0.93 -6.45 -9.66
C ALA A 23 -0.59 -6.48 -9.83
N TYR A 24 -1.30 -6.99 -8.83
CA TYR A 24 -2.75 -6.97 -8.82
C TYR A 24 -3.24 -5.65 -8.25
N ARG A 25 -3.88 -4.84 -9.08
CA ARG A 25 -4.49 -3.57 -8.67
C ARG A 25 -5.65 -3.80 -7.71
N MET A 26 -5.65 -3.08 -6.59
CA MET A 26 -6.73 -3.11 -5.59
C MET A 26 -7.62 -1.87 -5.66
N ASP A 27 -7.05 -0.67 -5.76
CA ASP A 27 -7.80 0.60 -5.93
C ASP A 27 -7.68 1.11 -7.37
N TYR A 28 -8.81 1.34 -8.05
CA TYR A 28 -8.77 1.96 -9.38
C TYR A 28 -9.74 3.14 -9.48
N LYS A 29 -9.19 4.34 -9.69
CA LYS A 29 -9.96 5.59 -9.71
C LYS A 29 -10.61 5.89 -11.07
N GLN A 30 -10.16 5.28 -12.17
CA GLN A 30 -10.56 5.69 -13.52
C GLN A 30 -10.93 4.52 -14.43
N SER A 31 -12.14 3.97 -14.25
CA SER A 31 -12.82 2.92 -15.05
C SER A 31 -12.46 1.46 -14.73
N ARG A 32 -13.45 0.55 -14.64
CA ARG A 32 -13.25 -0.84 -14.16
C ARG A 32 -12.08 -1.55 -14.87
N PRO A 33 -11.32 -2.41 -14.15
CA PRO A 33 -11.75 -3.18 -12.97
C PRO A 33 -11.26 -2.66 -11.60
N ASP A 34 -12.16 -2.63 -10.61
CA ASP A 34 -11.89 -2.26 -9.22
C ASP A 34 -12.14 -3.48 -8.31
N MET A 35 -11.08 -3.97 -7.66
CA MET A 35 -11.14 -5.20 -6.89
C MET A 35 -12.10 -5.09 -5.71
N ARG A 36 -12.18 -3.92 -5.07
CA ARG A 36 -13.06 -3.67 -3.91
C ARG A 36 -14.52 -3.80 -4.29
N LEU A 37 -14.90 -3.27 -5.46
CA LEU A 37 -16.28 -3.37 -5.96
C LEU A 37 -16.64 -4.82 -6.26
N GLU A 38 -15.72 -5.57 -6.85
CA GLU A 38 -15.92 -6.98 -7.25
C GLU A 38 -16.05 -7.91 -6.03
N VAL A 39 -15.38 -7.60 -4.93
CA VAL A 39 -15.52 -8.35 -3.66
C VAL A 39 -16.62 -7.79 -2.73
N GLY A 40 -17.38 -6.80 -3.19
CA GLY A 40 -18.53 -6.24 -2.46
C GLY A 40 -18.18 -5.34 -1.27
N LEU A 41 -17.01 -4.70 -1.28
CA LEU A 41 -16.55 -3.79 -0.22
C LEU A 41 -16.74 -2.30 -0.54
N GLY A 42 -17.20 -1.96 -1.74
CA GLY A 42 -17.54 -0.57 -2.08
C GLY A 42 -16.32 0.34 -2.08
N THR A 43 -16.46 1.52 -1.47
CA THR A 43 -15.44 2.57 -1.38
C THR A 43 -14.48 2.37 -0.21
N CYS A 44 -14.13 1.13 0.13
CA CYS A 44 -13.15 0.85 1.16
C CYS A 44 -11.78 1.41 0.73
N ASN A 45 -11.11 2.17 1.59
CA ASN A 45 -9.73 2.60 1.30
C ASN A 45 -8.82 1.38 1.39
N CYS A 46 -8.05 1.11 0.35
CA CYS A 46 -7.05 0.05 0.33
C CYS A 46 -5.75 0.58 -0.28
N CYS A 47 -4.69 -0.23 -0.23
CA CYS A 47 -3.47 0.06 -0.97
C CYS A 47 -3.74 0.09 -2.47
N ASP A 48 -2.84 0.67 -3.25
CA ASP A 48 -2.94 0.66 -4.71
C ASP A 48 -2.85 -0.75 -5.29
N TYR A 49 -1.89 -1.57 -4.85
CA TYR A 49 -1.66 -2.92 -5.37
C TYR A 49 -1.38 -3.95 -4.28
N PHE A 50 -1.43 -5.23 -4.67
CA PHE A 50 -0.66 -6.27 -4.01
C PHE A 50 0.09 -7.15 -5.02
N MET A 51 1.20 -7.72 -4.59
CA MET A 51 1.95 -8.73 -5.34
C MET A 51 2.37 -9.89 -4.43
N ILE A 52 2.90 -10.94 -5.03
CA ILE A 52 3.43 -12.11 -4.32
C ILE A 52 4.89 -12.24 -4.74
N SER A 53 5.78 -12.18 -3.75
CA SER A 53 7.22 -12.37 -3.94
C SER A 53 7.57 -13.85 -4.16
N GLN A 54 8.82 -14.10 -4.57
CA GLN A 54 9.36 -15.46 -4.74
C GLN A 54 9.32 -16.31 -3.46
N ASP A 55 9.38 -15.70 -2.28
CA ASP A 55 9.33 -16.39 -0.99
C ASP A 55 7.89 -16.56 -0.45
N ASP A 56 6.89 -16.48 -1.35
CA ASP A 56 5.47 -16.58 -1.02
C ASP A 56 4.99 -15.51 -0.02
N THR A 57 5.63 -14.34 0.01
CA THR A 57 5.18 -13.21 0.83
C THR A 57 4.22 -12.33 0.03
N ILE A 58 3.08 -11.98 0.63
CA ILE A 58 2.15 -11.02 0.06
C ILE A 58 2.67 -9.62 0.39
N ILE A 59 2.87 -8.80 -0.63
CA ILE A 59 3.36 -7.43 -0.49
C ILE A 59 2.23 -6.50 -0.89
N LEU A 60 1.74 -5.73 0.08
CA LEU A 60 0.81 -4.62 -0.15
C LEU A 60 1.62 -3.38 -0.52
N ILE A 61 1.29 -2.73 -1.63
CA ILE A 61 2.04 -1.60 -2.17
C ILE A 61 1.11 -0.39 -2.20
N GLU A 62 1.50 0.65 -1.47
CA GLU A 62 0.85 1.96 -1.46
C GLU A 62 1.82 3.01 -2.00
N GLU A 63 1.46 3.65 -3.11
CA GLU A 63 2.18 4.83 -3.58
C GLU A 63 1.66 6.07 -2.86
N THR A 64 2.57 6.91 -2.39
CA THR A 64 2.21 8.13 -1.66
C THR A 64 3.16 9.27 -1.98
N ARG A 65 2.63 10.50 -1.91
CA ARG A 65 3.40 11.74 -1.97
C ARG A 65 3.35 12.43 -0.62
N LEU A 66 4.01 11.83 0.37
CA LEU A 66 3.85 12.21 1.78
C LEU A 66 4.16 13.69 2.05
N ILE A 67 5.13 14.28 1.34
CA ILE A 67 5.47 15.69 1.52
C ILE A 67 4.41 16.63 0.93
N ASP A 68 3.84 16.28 -0.23
CA ASP A 68 2.73 17.02 -0.83
C ASP A 68 1.50 16.92 0.07
N GLN A 69 1.19 15.72 0.54
CA GLN A 69 0.12 15.49 1.50
C GLN A 69 0.33 16.28 2.80
N HIS A 70 1.55 16.28 3.33
CA HIS A 70 1.89 17.05 4.52
C HIS A 70 1.65 18.55 4.27
N ARG A 71 2.15 19.09 3.15
CA ARG A 71 1.95 20.50 2.76
C ARG A 71 0.47 20.85 2.57
N ASP A 72 -0.30 19.99 1.92
CA ASP A 72 -1.72 20.22 1.67
C ASP A 72 -2.52 20.25 2.98
N LEU A 73 -2.23 19.34 3.91
CA LEU A 73 -2.80 19.36 5.26
C LEU A 73 -2.37 20.62 6.04
N GLN A 74 -1.11 21.07 5.91
CA GLN A 74 -0.69 22.33 6.53
C GLN A 74 -1.49 23.52 6.00
N ASN A 75 -1.71 23.57 4.68
CA ASN A 75 -2.47 24.63 4.03
C ASN A 75 -3.95 24.60 4.39
N GLU A 76 -4.58 23.42 4.41
CA GLU A 76 -6.01 23.24 4.71
C GLU A 76 -6.36 23.66 6.14
N TYR A 77 -5.53 23.26 7.10
CA TYR A 77 -5.82 23.46 8.51
C TYR A 77 -5.33 24.81 9.07
N HIS A 78 -4.63 25.64 8.27
CA HIS A 78 -4.22 27.02 8.61
C HIS A 78 -3.58 27.24 10.02
N TYR A 79 -2.94 26.23 10.61
CA TYR A 79 -2.29 26.34 11.93
C TYR A 79 -0.82 26.81 11.78
N LEU A 80 -0.44 27.83 12.56
CA LEU A 80 0.89 28.45 12.54
C LEU A 80 1.98 27.54 13.15
N GLU A 81 3.00 27.19 12.35
CA GLU A 81 4.35 26.65 12.64
C GLU A 81 4.71 26.20 14.08
N ASN A 82 3.97 25.27 14.68
CA ASN A 82 4.32 24.68 15.97
C ASN A 82 4.45 23.15 15.90
N THR A 83 5.22 22.58 16.83
CA THR A 83 5.49 21.14 16.95
C THR A 83 4.20 20.29 16.96
N ASP A 84 3.10 20.86 17.47
CA ASP A 84 1.79 20.23 17.51
C ASP A 84 1.19 20.00 16.11
N GLN A 85 1.45 20.90 15.15
CA GLN A 85 1.03 20.75 13.75
C GLN A 85 1.68 19.52 13.12
N LYS A 86 3.01 19.38 13.29
CA LYS A 86 3.73 18.23 12.76
C LYS A 86 3.20 16.93 13.35
N GLN A 87 2.98 16.87 14.66
CA GLN A 87 2.44 15.68 15.32
C GLN A 87 1.03 15.32 14.85
N PHE A 88 0.17 16.30 14.59
CA PHE A 88 -1.17 16.07 14.06
C PHE A 88 -1.11 15.51 12.63
N ILE A 89 -0.33 16.12 11.74
CA ILE A 89 -0.21 15.69 10.36
C ILE A 89 0.41 14.29 10.28
N ASP A 90 1.50 14.04 11.02
CA ASP A 90 2.10 12.72 11.10
C ASP A 90 1.09 11.68 11.61
N ARG A 91 0.23 12.04 12.58
CA ARG A 91 -0.84 11.17 13.07
C ARG A 91 -1.88 10.89 12.00
N TYR A 92 -2.29 11.89 11.24
CA TYR A 92 -3.25 11.75 10.16
C TYR A 92 -2.71 10.80 9.07
N ILE A 93 -1.49 11.05 8.60
CA ILE A 93 -0.79 10.19 7.62
C ILE A 93 -0.71 8.75 8.14
N ARG A 94 -0.38 8.53 9.42
CA ARG A 94 -0.36 7.18 10.01
C ARG A 94 -1.72 6.51 9.99
N GLN A 95 -2.77 7.23 10.37
CA GLN A 95 -4.13 6.69 10.42
C GLN A 95 -4.63 6.34 9.01
N GLU A 96 -4.35 7.17 8.01
CA GLU A 96 -4.72 6.88 6.64
C GLU A 96 -4.05 5.61 6.11
N ASN A 97 -2.73 5.49 6.26
CA ASN A 97 -2.00 4.31 5.81
C ASN A 97 -2.41 3.04 6.58
N GLN A 98 -2.72 3.18 7.87
CA GLN A 98 -3.31 2.09 8.65
C GLN A 98 -4.67 1.64 8.08
N LEU A 99 -5.55 2.58 7.73
CA LEU A 99 -6.85 2.27 7.12
C LEU A 99 -6.69 1.56 5.77
N LYS A 100 -5.74 1.99 4.94
CA LYS A 100 -5.45 1.36 3.64
C LYS A 100 -4.96 -0.07 3.78
N ALA A 101 -4.04 -0.33 4.69
CA ALA A 101 -3.58 -1.69 4.97
C ALA A 101 -4.72 -2.61 5.47
N TYR A 102 -5.57 -2.11 6.39
CA TYR A 102 -6.73 -2.87 6.87
C TYR A 102 -7.75 -3.13 5.75
N GLY A 103 -8.03 -2.12 4.92
CA GLY A 103 -8.93 -2.30 3.78
C GLY A 103 -8.39 -3.30 2.77
N SER A 104 -7.09 -3.29 2.48
CA SER A 104 -6.45 -4.32 1.67
C SER A 104 -6.63 -5.72 2.27
N ALA A 105 -6.42 -5.89 3.57
CA ALA A 105 -6.64 -7.18 4.23
C ALA A 105 -8.10 -7.64 4.14
N LEU A 106 -9.07 -6.72 4.25
CA LEU A 106 -10.49 -7.04 4.04
C LEU A 106 -10.78 -7.47 2.61
N VAL A 107 -10.21 -6.78 1.62
CA VAL A 107 -10.34 -7.12 0.19
C VAL A 107 -9.79 -8.52 -0.05
N LEU A 108 -8.57 -8.81 0.38
CA LEU A 108 -7.94 -10.12 0.21
C LEU A 108 -8.72 -11.23 0.93
N CYS A 109 -9.19 -10.99 2.16
CA CYS A 109 -10.00 -11.96 2.90
C CYS A 109 -11.31 -12.27 2.17
N ARG A 110 -12.00 -11.25 1.64
CA ARG A 110 -13.21 -11.46 0.84
C ARG A 110 -12.90 -12.18 -0.47
N LEU A 111 -11.81 -11.83 -1.13
CA LEU A 111 -11.35 -12.47 -2.36
C LEU A 111 -11.12 -13.98 -2.14
N SER A 112 -10.40 -14.38 -1.08
CA SER A 112 -10.21 -15.79 -0.70
C SER A 112 -11.51 -16.51 -0.32
N ALA A 113 -12.54 -15.78 0.13
CA ALA A 113 -13.83 -16.38 0.44
C ALA A 113 -14.64 -16.71 -0.82
N VAL A 114 -14.51 -15.89 -1.89
CA VAL A 114 -15.37 -15.95 -3.08
C VAL A 114 -14.67 -16.44 -4.36
N CYS A 115 -13.34 -16.55 -4.35
CA CYS A 115 -12.51 -17.05 -5.44
C CYS A 115 -11.57 -18.15 -4.93
N GLN A 116 -11.64 -19.34 -5.55
CA GLN A 116 -10.83 -20.50 -5.14
C GLN A 116 -9.36 -20.30 -5.49
N ASP A 117 -9.05 -19.78 -6.68
CA ASP A 117 -7.67 -19.47 -7.09
C ASP A 117 -7.04 -18.45 -6.12
N ALA A 118 -7.80 -17.42 -5.74
CA ALA A 118 -7.35 -16.45 -4.74
C ALA A 118 -7.16 -17.08 -3.36
N ARG A 119 -7.98 -18.07 -2.97
CA ARG A 119 -7.82 -18.77 -1.69
C ARG A 119 -6.51 -19.54 -1.64
N ASP A 120 -6.20 -20.26 -2.71
CA ASP A 120 -4.98 -21.07 -2.81
C ASP A 120 -3.75 -20.16 -2.91
N LEU A 121 -3.87 -19.07 -3.67
CA LEU A 121 -2.86 -18.04 -3.83
C LEU A 121 -2.55 -17.27 -2.52
N LEU A 122 -3.59 -16.94 -1.75
CA LEU A 122 -3.54 -16.14 -0.52
C LEU A 122 -3.58 -16.99 0.76
N GLY A 123 -3.07 -18.22 0.72
CA GLY A 123 -2.96 -19.11 1.89
C GLY A 123 -2.20 -18.49 3.08
N THR A 124 -1.75 -19.30 4.05
CA THR A 124 -0.99 -18.79 5.21
C THR A 124 0.40 -18.29 4.80
N LYS A 125 0.44 -17.08 4.25
CA LYS A 125 1.59 -16.34 3.75
C LYS A 125 1.93 -15.21 4.70
N LYS A 126 3.18 -14.76 4.67
CA LYS A 126 3.60 -13.54 5.36
C LYS A 126 3.06 -12.33 4.62
N TYR A 127 2.86 -11.23 5.34
CA TYR A 127 2.39 -9.97 4.78
C TYR A 127 3.43 -8.87 5.01
N LYS A 128 3.82 -8.18 3.95
CA LYS A 128 4.60 -6.94 4.02
C LYS A 128 3.77 -5.78 3.51
N PHE A 129 4.06 -4.61 4.04
CA PHE A 129 3.49 -3.35 3.60
C PHE A 129 4.62 -2.43 3.14
N TRP A 130 4.59 -2.08 1.86
CA TRP A 130 5.54 -1.17 1.24
C TRP A 130 4.84 0.15 0.97
N LEU A 131 5.33 1.20 1.64
CA LEU A 131 4.94 2.58 1.39
C LEU A 131 5.97 3.18 0.42
N VAL A 132 5.59 3.32 -0.85
CA VAL A 132 6.45 3.86 -1.89
C VAL A 132 6.26 5.37 -1.93
N VAL A 133 7.33 6.11 -1.65
CA VAL A 133 7.35 7.56 -1.67
C VAL A 133 7.79 8.02 -3.05
N SER A 134 6.92 8.72 -3.76
CA SER A 134 7.20 9.27 -5.08
C SER A 134 7.23 10.80 -5.06
N GLY A 135 8.04 11.39 -5.95
CA GLY A 135 8.12 12.85 -6.11
C GLY A 135 9.53 13.35 -6.38
N MET A 136 9.71 14.67 -6.44
CA MET A 136 11.00 15.28 -6.77
C MET A 136 12.09 15.05 -5.71
N ASN A 137 11.72 14.79 -4.45
CA ASN A 137 12.65 14.60 -3.33
C ASN A 137 12.44 13.27 -2.61
N GLU A 138 12.01 12.23 -3.33
CA GLU A 138 11.58 10.94 -2.79
C GLU A 138 12.53 10.32 -1.75
N THR A 139 13.85 10.37 -1.97
CA THR A 139 14.83 9.86 -1.00
C THR A 139 14.81 10.64 0.32
N GLN A 140 14.74 11.98 0.25
CA GLN A 140 14.69 12.83 1.46
C GLN A 140 13.36 12.65 2.19
N ASP A 141 12.27 12.54 1.44
CA ASP A 141 10.93 12.33 1.98
C ASP A 141 10.84 10.96 2.67
N ALA A 142 11.37 9.89 2.05
CA ALA A 142 11.46 8.58 2.66
C ALA A 142 12.27 8.61 3.98
N ILE A 143 13.41 9.32 4.01
CA ILE A 143 14.20 9.50 5.23
C ILE A 143 13.39 10.25 6.30
N PHE A 144 12.72 11.34 5.92
CA PHE A 144 11.91 12.15 6.85
C PHE A 144 10.81 11.32 7.50
N PHE A 145 10.14 10.48 6.72
CA PHE A 145 9.04 9.64 7.18
C PHE A 145 9.46 8.27 7.67
N ASN A 146 10.74 7.89 7.64
CA ASN A 146 11.21 6.59 8.11
C ASN A 146 10.86 6.31 9.58
N ASN A 147 10.76 7.37 10.40
CA ASN A 147 10.30 7.26 11.79
C ASN A 147 8.86 6.75 11.92
N LEU A 148 8.02 6.87 10.87
CA LEU A 148 6.68 6.31 10.85
C LEU A 148 6.67 4.78 10.79
N LYS A 149 7.75 4.13 10.32
CA LYS A 149 7.81 2.69 10.10
C LYS A 149 7.46 1.89 11.37
N ILE A 150 8.04 2.25 12.52
CA ILE A 150 7.82 1.52 13.78
C ILE A 150 6.38 1.70 14.25
N ASP A 151 5.85 2.92 14.21
CA ASP A 151 4.49 3.23 14.67
C ASP A 151 3.43 2.60 13.75
N LEU A 152 3.64 2.67 12.42
CA LEU A 152 2.79 1.99 11.44
C LEU A 152 2.79 0.48 11.68
N LEU A 153 3.96 -0.14 11.82
CA LEU A 153 4.05 -1.58 12.09
C LEU A 153 3.35 -1.95 13.39
N SER A 154 3.52 -1.16 14.45
CA SER A 154 2.86 -1.37 15.74
C SER A 154 1.33 -1.33 15.61
N ASN A 155 0.82 -0.32 14.89
CA ASN A 155 -0.60 -0.16 14.62
C ASN A 155 -1.19 -1.31 13.80
N LEU A 156 -0.48 -1.73 12.74
CA LEU A 156 -0.89 -2.85 11.88
C LEU A 156 -0.84 -4.20 12.58
N ARG A 157 -0.05 -4.31 13.65
CA ARG A 157 0.00 -5.50 14.52
C ARG A 157 -1.09 -5.52 15.60
N SER A 158 -1.90 -4.46 15.78
CA SER A 158 -2.65 -4.21 17.02
C SER A 158 -4.20 -4.35 17.01
N VAL A 159 -4.70 -4.66 18.22
CA VAL A 159 -6.03 -4.85 18.85
C VAL A 159 -6.89 -6.06 18.50
N LEU A 160 -7.06 -6.48 17.25
CA LEU A 160 -7.97 -7.60 16.92
C LEU A 160 -7.27 -8.97 16.84
N SER A 161 -6.39 -9.32 17.78
CA SER A 161 -5.78 -10.66 18.00
C SER A 161 -5.05 -11.35 16.82
N ARG A 162 -5.10 -10.80 15.59
CA ARG A 162 -4.43 -11.31 14.40
C ARG A 162 -3.47 -10.24 13.89
N GLN A 163 -2.20 -10.60 13.86
CA GLN A 163 -1.17 -9.84 13.16
C GLN A 163 -1.54 -9.82 11.68
N ILE A 164 -1.67 -8.62 11.10
CA ILE A 164 -2.08 -8.46 9.69
C ILE A 164 -0.87 -8.23 8.80
N VAL A 165 0.16 -7.58 9.32
CA VAL A 165 1.39 -7.27 8.61
C VAL A 165 2.59 -7.66 9.49
N ASP A 166 3.50 -8.43 8.90
CA ASP A 166 4.75 -8.88 9.53
C ASP A 166 5.84 -7.82 9.43
N GLU A 167 5.88 -7.06 8.33
CA GLU A 167 6.93 -6.07 8.03
C GLU A 167 6.38 -4.82 7.34
N VAL A 168 6.93 -3.65 7.68
CA VAL A 168 6.65 -2.38 6.99
C VAL A 168 7.96 -1.84 6.43
N GLU A 169 7.92 -1.32 5.21
CA GLU A 169 9.03 -0.60 4.58
C GLU A 169 8.53 0.72 3.99
N ILE A 170 9.38 1.74 4.04
CA ILE A 170 9.14 3.04 3.42
C ILE A 170 10.29 3.24 2.46
N LEU A 171 10.00 3.28 1.16
CA LEU A 171 10.98 3.20 0.09
C LEU A 171 10.83 4.41 -0.84
N PRO A 172 11.92 5.10 -1.23
CA PRO A 172 11.85 5.96 -2.40
C PRO A 172 11.62 5.12 -3.67
N SER A 173 11.06 5.73 -4.72
CA SER A 173 10.67 5.02 -5.95
C SER A 173 11.83 4.26 -6.60
N ASP A 174 13.03 4.83 -6.62
CA ASP A 174 14.24 4.20 -7.17
C ASP A 174 14.65 2.91 -6.43
N GLU A 175 14.66 2.94 -5.09
CA GLU A 175 14.91 1.76 -4.25
C GLU A 175 13.81 0.71 -4.44
N PHE A 176 12.55 1.14 -4.57
CA PHE A 176 11.43 0.25 -4.85
C PHE A 176 11.60 -0.49 -6.19
N VAL A 177 11.99 0.18 -7.27
CA VAL A 177 12.26 -0.46 -8.57
C VAL A 177 13.42 -1.47 -8.46
N GLY A 178 14.47 -1.12 -7.72
CA GLY A 178 15.57 -2.04 -7.42
C GLY A 178 15.09 -3.31 -6.70
N LYS A 179 14.29 -3.15 -5.65
CA LYS A 179 13.73 -4.28 -4.88
C LYS A 179 12.75 -5.12 -5.68
N LEU A 180 11.93 -4.50 -6.53
CA LEU A 180 11.08 -5.24 -7.45
C LEU A 180 11.94 -6.15 -8.31
N SER A 181 13.04 -5.65 -8.91
CA SER A 181 13.94 -6.43 -9.75
C SER A 181 14.58 -7.62 -9.01
N GLU A 182 14.87 -7.47 -7.72
CA GLU A 182 15.38 -8.57 -6.87
C GLU A 182 14.32 -9.62 -6.54
N GLN A 183 13.04 -9.22 -6.50
CA GLN A 183 11.92 -10.09 -6.12
C GLN A 183 11.07 -10.57 -7.30
N THR A 184 11.33 -10.09 -8.51
CA THR A 184 10.51 -10.43 -9.68
C THR A 184 10.73 -11.90 -10.00
N ILE A 185 9.66 -12.68 -10.09
CA ILE A 185 9.67 -13.97 -10.79
C ILE A 185 9.96 -13.61 -12.25
N THR A 186 11.19 -13.83 -12.71
CA THR A 186 11.43 -13.91 -14.15
C THR A 186 10.58 -15.06 -14.65
N SER A 187 9.56 -14.73 -15.45
CA SER A 187 8.71 -15.66 -16.20
C SER A 187 9.51 -16.77 -16.87
#